data_AF-A0A258JYU9-F1
#
_entry.id   AF-A0A258JYU9-F1
#
_cell.length_a   1.000
_cell.length_b   1.000
_cell.length_c   1.000
_cell.angle_alpha   90.00
_cell.angle_beta   90.00
_cell.angle_gamma   90.00
#
_symmetry.space_group_name_H-M   'P 1'
#
loop_
_entity.id
_entity.type
_entity.pdbx_description
1 polymer ?
#
loop_
_entity_poly.entity_id
_entity_poly.type
_entity_poly.pdbx_seq_one_letter_code
_entity_poly.pdbx_strand_id
1 'polypeptide(L)'
;DDPPLSVFARLKPASQTAATGTVDRVLDAFRMPLSVLQRAALDLCLGACTGAVHFSHLGLMLGRPGAPLRLIIDGVPPEDIAMFLTGIGWPGEQDRAVEWCDRLFVHADRIRLALTLGDGLSADLGLECFVGEPAVADPRWRCLLDRLVDLGLCEAEQRTRLLAWPAVLTPVSTPDWPDALLIDALLRDPQDVRWLQCRLSHVKVTLPHADTPSAKGYVGFLEEQDDAPARAEPPPRIAPRNLAGAIDAAVAFLLAARTQAGWWLDYDGFTEGSADEWVTAYVAHALHACTRPGAAQAAGRAWHLLARRARVGWGWNALQPADADSTVWGLRLAAGLGHMESPAAREAMAVLRGHLTATGGISTYRRGAHCHMEDGIEINPGWHEAHACVTAAAAHLPGLGTGPLDFLRQAQRPDGTWRGYWWASHTYTTALAAEALAGEAGDWPLVVRAVSAARAAMDASGRAPLTPFETALTLRTLLLAADDGPAAVQDARDRLLATQLADGSWSASAALSIPNHKGEIVPALDNRRCLTTATVLAALASLESKASSPR
;
A
#
# COMPACT_ATOMS: atom_id res chain seq x y z
N ASP A 1 37.63 21.98 4.85
CA ASP A 1 36.37 22.48 5.40
C ASP A 1 35.67 21.36 6.12
N ASP A 2 35.70 21.39 7.46
CA ASP A 2 34.96 20.41 8.24
C ASP A 2 33.45 20.65 8.04
N PRO A 3 32.65 19.59 7.87
CA PRO A 3 31.22 19.74 7.70
C PRO A 3 30.61 20.39 8.96
N PRO A 4 29.63 21.29 8.80
CA PRO A 4 29.03 21.98 9.94
C PRO A 4 28.36 20.96 10.87
N LEU A 5 28.82 20.93 12.13
CA LEU A 5 28.32 20.01 13.15
C LEU A 5 26.81 20.18 13.35
N SER A 6 26.09 19.06 13.30
CA SER A 6 24.66 19.01 13.64
C SER A 6 24.40 17.80 14.52
N VAL A 7 23.59 17.97 15.57
CA VAL A 7 23.23 16.88 16.50
C VAL A 7 21.73 16.64 16.40
N PHE A 8 21.30 15.40 16.19
CA PHE A 8 19.88 15.04 16.16
C PHE A 8 19.52 14.15 17.35
N ALA A 9 18.56 14.59 18.15
CA ALA A 9 17.93 13.80 19.20
C ALA A 9 16.62 13.20 18.68
N ARG A 10 16.55 11.87 18.59
CA ARG A 10 15.29 11.17 18.28
C ARG A 10 14.42 11.11 19.52
N LEU A 11 13.17 11.54 19.38
CA LEU A 11 12.16 11.50 20.41
C LEU A 11 11.27 10.27 20.19
N LYS A 12 10.98 9.53 21.25
CA LYS A 12 9.99 8.44 21.18
C LYS A 12 8.59 9.05 21.11
N PRO A 13 7.64 8.46 20.37
CA PRO A 13 6.23 8.81 20.47
C PRO A 13 5.82 8.74 21.94
N ALA A 14 5.42 9.86 22.51
CA ALA A 14 5.10 9.99 23.93
C ALA A 14 4.07 11.11 24.10
N SER A 15 3.50 11.24 25.30
CA SER A 15 2.66 12.38 25.62
C SER A 15 3.41 13.69 25.41
N GLN A 16 2.68 14.76 25.07
CA GLN A 16 3.23 16.09 24.87
C GLN A 16 4.14 16.54 26.04
N THR A 17 3.73 16.26 27.28
CA THR A 17 4.51 16.57 28.49
C THR A 17 5.86 15.86 28.50
N ALA A 18 5.91 14.59 28.09
CA ALA A 18 7.15 13.81 28.04
C ALA A 18 8.07 14.27 26.90
N ALA A 19 7.51 14.68 25.76
CA ALA A 19 8.27 15.27 24.66
C ALA A 19 8.91 16.60 25.09
N THR A 20 8.13 17.48 25.73
CA THR A 20 8.61 18.79 26.24
C THR A 20 9.77 18.61 27.22
N GLY A 21 9.62 17.75 28.24
CA GLY A 21 10.69 17.51 29.21
C GLY A 21 11.93 16.82 28.62
N THR A 22 11.82 16.14 27.48
CA THR A 22 13.00 15.60 26.78
C THR A 22 13.70 16.68 25.97
N VAL A 23 12.95 17.55 25.30
CA VAL A 23 13.49 18.70 24.57
C VAL A 23 14.24 19.64 25.51
N ASP A 24 13.64 20.01 26.65
CA ASP A 24 14.27 20.89 27.63
C ASP A 24 15.60 20.31 28.13
N ARG A 25 15.65 19.00 28.46
CA ARG A 25 16.89 18.32 28.86
C ARG A 25 17.98 18.33 27.79
N VAL A 26 17.60 18.17 26.52
CA VAL A 26 18.56 18.24 25.40
C VAL A 26 19.11 19.65 25.27
N LEU A 27 18.24 20.67 25.29
CA LEU A 27 18.67 22.07 25.19
C LEU A 27 19.56 22.50 26.35
N ASP A 28 19.22 22.08 27.58
CA ASP A 28 20.03 22.33 28.78
C ASP A 28 21.41 21.67 28.70
N ALA A 29 21.48 20.42 28.24
CA ALA A 29 22.74 19.69 28.08
C ALA A 29 23.69 20.39 27.09
N PHE A 30 23.14 21.01 26.04
CA PHE A 30 23.89 21.78 25.05
C PHE A 30 24.01 23.28 25.40
N ARG A 31 23.46 23.71 26.55
CA ARG A 31 23.45 25.12 27.01
C ARG A 31 22.89 26.09 25.97
N MET A 32 21.78 25.70 25.34
CA MET A 32 21.10 26.48 24.29
C MET A 32 19.78 27.07 24.83
N PRO A 33 19.82 28.20 25.56
CA PRO A 33 18.58 28.83 26.03
C PRO A 33 17.76 29.34 24.86
N LEU A 34 16.45 29.12 24.91
CA LEU A 34 15.53 29.65 23.92
C LEU A 34 15.09 31.06 24.29
N SER A 35 14.96 31.93 23.29
CA SER A 35 14.23 33.19 23.43
C SER A 35 12.75 32.93 23.70
N VAL A 36 12.03 33.93 24.20
CA VAL A 36 10.58 33.84 24.45
C VAL A 36 9.82 33.46 23.17
N LEU A 37 10.22 34.03 22.02
CA LEU A 37 9.60 33.73 20.73
C LEU A 37 9.90 32.30 20.26
N GLN A 38 11.14 31.85 20.44
CA GLN A 38 11.53 30.47 20.14
C GLN A 38 10.76 29.46 20.98
N ARG A 39 10.64 29.73 22.28
CA ARG A 39 9.89 28.88 23.21
C ARG A 39 8.42 28.81 22.82
N ALA A 40 7.79 29.95 22.55
CA ALA A 40 6.39 30.00 22.14
C ALA A 40 6.15 29.21 20.83
N ALA A 41 7.01 29.38 19.82
CA ALA A 41 6.89 28.64 18.56
C ALA A 41 7.10 27.13 18.74
N LEU A 42 8.06 26.72 19.58
CA LEU A 42 8.28 25.32 19.93
C LEU A 42 7.07 24.72 20.66
N ASP A 43 6.52 25.42 21.65
CA ASP A 43 5.35 24.97 22.41
C ASP A 43 4.11 24.85 21.51
N LEU A 44 3.93 25.73 20.52
CA LEU A 44 2.88 25.62 19.50
C LEU A 44 3.06 24.36 18.65
N CYS A 45 4.27 24.09 18.15
CA CYS A 45 4.57 22.87 17.40
C CYS A 45 4.30 21.60 18.22
N LEU A 46 4.72 21.59 19.49
CA LEU A 46 4.47 20.49 20.42
C LEU A 46 2.97 20.31 20.71
N GLY A 47 2.23 21.41 20.85
CA GLY A 47 0.77 21.39 21.08
C GLY A 47 -0.04 20.93 19.88
N ALA A 48 0.43 21.19 18.66
CA ALA A 48 -0.21 20.69 17.45
C ALA A 48 0.02 19.18 17.20
N CYS A 49 0.95 18.55 17.93
CA CYS A 49 1.23 17.13 17.81
C CYS A 49 0.23 16.29 18.62
N THR A 50 -0.86 15.87 17.98
CA THR A 50 -1.89 15.01 18.59
C THR A 50 -2.11 13.71 17.80
N GLY A 51 -2.47 12.63 18.50
CA GLY A 51 -2.80 11.35 17.87
C GLY A 51 -1.59 10.73 17.17
N ALA A 52 -1.69 10.51 15.86
CA ALA A 52 -0.60 9.98 15.03
C ALA A 52 0.49 11.03 14.74
N VAL A 53 0.15 12.32 14.82
CA VAL A 53 1.10 13.43 14.61
C VAL A 53 1.98 13.57 15.83
N HIS A 54 3.29 13.48 15.63
CA HIS A 54 4.23 13.58 16.74
C HIS A 54 5.54 14.26 16.35
N PHE A 55 6.16 14.87 17.37
CA PHE A 55 7.47 15.46 17.24
C PHE A 55 8.54 14.37 17.30
N SER A 56 9.15 14.06 16.15
CA SER A 56 9.99 12.86 16.01
C SER A 56 11.47 13.12 16.28
N HIS A 57 12.00 14.29 15.89
CA HIS A 57 13.41 14.63 16.07
C HIS A 57 13.61 16.12 16.32
N LEU A 58 14.54 16.43 17.23
CA LEU A 58 15.10 17.75 17.44
C LEU A 58 16.54 17.78 16.92
N GLY A 59 16.80 18.60 15.89
CA GLY A 59 18.15 18.84 15.38
C GLY A 59 18.74 20.15 15.90
N LEU A 60 19.93 20.12 16.48
CA LEU A 60 20.72 21.27 16.89
C LEU A 60 21.72 21.57 15.77
N MET A 61 21.54 22.68 15.04
CA MET A 61 22.37 23.01 13.87
C MET A 61 23.61 23.82 14.27
N LEU A 62 24.42 23.28 15.18
CA LEU A 62 25.51 23.97 15.89
C LEU A 62 26.54 24.65 14.97
N GLY A 63 26.81 24.07 13.81
CA GLY A 63 27.76 24.61 12.83
C GLY A 63 27.18 25.68 11.89
N ARG A 64 25.94 26.15 12.11
CA ARG A 64 25.28 27.16 11.27
C ARG A 64 25.16 28.51 11.99
N PRO A 65 25.17 29.65 11.27
CA PRO A 65 24.92 30.96 11.85
C PRO A 65 23.61 30.97 12.66
N GLY A 66 23.66 31.46 13.89
CA GLY A 66 22.51 31.51 14.81
C GLY A 66 22.11 30.16 15.43
N ALA A 67 22.84 29.07 15.14
CA ALA A 67 22.60 27.72 15.66
C ALA A 67 21.11 27.32 15.72
N PRO A 68 20.35 27.46 14.61
CA PRO A 68 18.91 27.25 14.62
C PRO A 68 18.55 25.82 14.99
N LEU A 69 17.33 25.64 15.50
CA LEU A 69 16.77 24.32 15.75
C LEU A 69 16.07 23.79 14.49
N ARG A 70 16.17 22.48 14.28
CA ARG A 70 15.42 21.73 13.26
C ARG A 70 14.35 20.93 13.98
N LEU A 71 13.08 21.22 13.66
CA LEU A 71 11.95 20.50 14.22
C LEU A 71 11.42 19.52 13.16
N ILE A 72 11.48 18.22 13.42
CA ILE A 72 10.95 17.19 12.50
C ILE A 72 9.62 16.63 13.02
N ILE A 73 8.53 16.96 12.33
CA ILE A 73 7.19 16.46 12.61
C ILE A 73 6.89 15.26 11.71
N ASP A 74 6.40 14.18 12.29
CA ASP A 74 6.02 12.95 11.57
C ASP A 74 4.53 12.66 11.77
N GLY A 75 3.94 11.93 10.82
CA GLY A 75 2.57 11.42 10.93
C GLY A 75 1.46 12.41 10.63
N VAL A 76 1.74 13.59 10.08
CA VAL A 76 0.69 14.54 9.62
C VAL A 76 -0.08 13.93 8.44
N PRO A 77 -1.39 13.64 8.56
CA PRO A 77 -2.16 13.12 7.44
C PRO A 77 -2.13 14.09 6.25
N PRO A 78 -2.09 13.60 5.00
CA PRO A 78 -2.04 14.46 3.81
C PRO A 78 -3.13 15.54 3.78
N GLU A 79 -4.36 15.18 4.18
CA GLU A 79 -5.52 16.07 4.28
C GLU A 79 -5.38 17.17 5.35
N ASP A 80 -4.53 16.96 6.36
CA ASP A 80 -4.41 17.85 7.51
C ASP A 80 -3.19 18.78 7.42
N ILE A 81 -2.36 18.67 6.36
CA ILE A 81 -1.11 19.45 6.23
C ILE A 81 -1.36 20.96 6.30
N ALA A 82 -2.35 21.47 5.56
CA ALA A 82 -2.69 22.90 5.59
C ALA A 82 -3.12 23.36 6.99
N MET A 83 -4.00 22.59 7.63
CA MET A 83 -4.51 22.88 8.97
C MET A 83 -3.38 22.85 10.01
N PHE A 84 -2.49 21.85 9.93
CA PHE A 84 -1.35 21.73 10.80
C PHE A 84 -0.40 22.93 10.67
N LEU A 85 0.00 23.28 9.44
CA LEU A 85 0.90 24.41 9.18
C LEU A 85 0.29 25.75 9.63
N THR A 86 -1.02 25.93 9.44
CA THR A 86 -1.76 27.10 9.96
C THR A 86 -1.76 27.12 11.49
N GLY A 87 -2.05 25.99 12.13
CA GLY A 87 -2.16 25.88 13.59
C GLY A 87 -0.86 26.19 14.33
N ILE A 88 0.29 25.90 13.73
CA ILE A 88 1.60 26.24 14.29
C ILE A 88 2.09 27.65 13.93
N GLY A 89 1.31 28.41 13.15
CA GLY A 89 1.69 29.74 12.67
C GLY A 89 2.87 29.74 11.70
N TRP A 90 3.01 28.72 10.85
CA TRP A 90 4.07 28.67 9.85
C TRP A 90 3.89 29.79 8.81
N PRO A 91 4.91 30.63 8.55
CA PRO A 91 4.77 31.84 7.74
C PRO A 91 4.90 31.61 6.22
N GLY A 92 5.07 30.37 5.77
CA GLY A 92 5.21 30.04 4.35
C GLY A 92 3.88 29.90 3.61
N GLU A 93 3.97 29.64 2.30
CA GLU A 93 2.81 29.49 1.41
C GLU A 93 2.19 28.08 1.55
N GLN A 94 1.01 28.02 2.18
CA GLN A 94 0.35 26.77 2.56
C GLN A 94 -0.11 25.96 1.34
N ASP A 95 -0.72 26.61 0.35
CA ASP A 95 -1.19 25.95 -0.86
C ASP A 95 -0.04 25.29 -1.63
N ARG A 96 1.10 25.99 -1.71
CA ARG A 96 2.33 25.45 -2.30
C ARG A 96 2.84 24.24 -1.52
N ALA A 97 2.80 24.26 -0.19
CA ALA A 97 3.21 23.11 0.62
C ALA A 97 2.32 21.88 0.37
N VAL A 98 0.99 22.08 0.36
CA VAL A 98 0.01 21.01 0.07
C VAL A 98 0.22 20.45 -1.33
N GLU A 99 0.38 21.30 -2.34
CA GLU A 99 0.59 20.86 -3.72
C GLU A 99 1.84 19.98 -3.87
N TRP A 100 2.94 20.37 -3.21
CA TRP A 100 4.17 19.59 -3.21
C TRP A 100 4.04 18.28 -2.44
N CYS A 101 3.37 18.29 -1.29
CA CYS A 101 3.08 17.05 -0.55
C CYS A 101 2.24 16.08 -1.38
N ASP A 102 1.15 16.55 -2.00
CA ASP A 102 0.31 15.72 -2.87
C ASP A 102 1.09 15.17 -4.06
N ARG A 103 1.96 15.99 -4.68
CA ARG A 103 2.83 15.56 -5.78
C ARG A 103 3.79 14.45 -5.35
N LEU A 104 4.34 14.54 -4.14
CA LEU A 104 5.34 13.60 -3.63
C LEU A 104 4.71 12.32 -3.05
N PHE A 105 3.54 12.39 -2.39
CA PHE A 105 2.84 11.23 -1.85
C PHE A 105 2.36 10.22 -2.89
N VAL A 106 2.28 10.62 -4.17
CA VAL A 106 2.07 9.67 -5.27
C VAL A 106 3.21 8.63 -5.33
N HIS A 107 4.42 8.98 -4.88
CA HIS A 107 5.62 8.12 -4.98
C HIS A 107 6.28 7.82 -3.63
N ALA A 108 5.96 8.56 -2.59
CA ALA A 108 6.47 8.36 -1.23
C ALA A 108 5.37 7.78 -0.32
N ASP A 109 5.72 6.82 0.52
CA ASP A 109 4.81 6.22 1.49
C ASP A 109 4.60 7.13 2.70
N ARG A 110 5.62 7.94 3.03
CA ARG A 110 5.65 8.81 4.19
C ARG A 110 6.45 10.08 3.92
N ILE A 111 5.97 11.22 4.43
CA ILE A 111 6.64 12.52 4.41
C ILE A 111 6.66 13.09 5.84
N ARG A 112 7.86 13.47 6.29
CA ARG A 112 8.03 14.28 7.51
C ARG A 112 8.21 15.74 7.16
N LEU A 113 7.65 16.61 8.00
CA LEU A 113 7.81 18.06 7.87
C LEU A 113 9.02 18.51 8.69
N ALA A 114 9.99 19.12 8.02
CA ALA A 114 11.25 19.56 8.60
C ALA A 114 11.30 21.08 8.69
N LEU A 115 10.82 21.62 9.80
CA LEU A 115 10.73 23.06 10.08
C LEU A 115 12.04 23.60 10.67
N THR A 116 12.35 24.86 10.42
CA THR A 116 13.54 25.52 10.99
C THR A 116 13.09 26.61 11.96
N LEU A 117 13.61 26.58 13.18
CA LEU A 117 13.36 27.58 14.21
C LEU A 117 14.64 28.37 14.47
N GLY A 118 14.71 29.57 13.89
CA GLY A 118 15.69 30.62 14.21
C GLY A 118 15.12 31.53 15.29
N ASP A 119 15.07 32.84 15.06
CA ASP A 119 14.34 33.77 15.96
C ASP A 119 12.81 33.53 15.95
N GLY A 120 12.32 32.92 14.88
CA GLY A 120 10.98 32.37 14.72
C GLY A 120 11.01 31.21 13.71
N LEU A 121 9.82 30.69 13.34
CA LEU A 121 9.74 29.68 12.29
C LEU A 121 10.14 30.30 10.94
N SER A 122 11.04 29.63 10.23
CA SER A 122 11.36 29.97 8.85
C SER A 122 10.18 29.64 7.93
N ALA A 123 10.01 30.45 6.88
CA ALA A 123 9.09 30.16 5.78
C ALA A 123 9.56 29.00 4.89
N ASP A 124 10.80 28.53 5.06
CA ASP A 124 11.29 27.34 4.35
C ASP A 124 10.75 26.05 4.98
N LEU A 125 10.25 25.15 4.14
CA LEU A 125 9.75 23.84 4.56
C LEU A 125 10.56 22.72 3.91
N GLY A 126 11.07 21.80 4.73
CA GLY A 126 11.62 20.54 4.22
C GLY A 126 10.58 19.43 4.24
N LEU A 127 10.49 18.66 3.16
CA LEU A 127 9.67 17.47 3.01
C LEU A 127 10.60 16.26 2.92
N GLU A 128 10.70 15.49 4.00
CA GLU A 128 11.55 14.28 4.04
C GLU A 128 10.72 13.07 3.59
N CYS A 129 10.92 12.65 2.35
CA CYS A 129 10.18 11.57 1.70
C CYS A 129 10.85 10.21 1.96
N PHE A 130 10.04 9.22 2.35
CA PHE A 130 10.44 7.83 2.59
C PHE A 130 9.65 6.88 1.70
N VAL A 131 10.30 5.81 1.25
CA VAL A 131 9.70 4.71 0.49
C VAL A 131 10.06 3.40 1.18
N GLY A 132 9.05 2.57 1.44
CA GLY A 132 9.21 1.27 2.07
C GLY A 132 9.71 1.35 3.52
N GLU A 133 10.06 0.17 4.04
CA GLU A 133 10.69 0.04 5.34
C GLU A 133 12.20 0.36 5.22
N PRO A 134 12.79 1.12 6.16
CA PRO A 134 14.21 1.51 6.08
C PRO A 134 15.19 0.34 5.97
N ALA A 135 14.82 -0.84 6.47
CA ALA A 135 15.67 -2.03 6.47
C ALA A 135 15.65 -2.80 5.14
N VAL A 136 14.76 -2.46 4.21
CA VAL A 136 14.56 -3.16 2.95
C VAL A 136 15.02 -2.27 1.79
N ALA A 137 15.81 -2.82 0.88
CA ALA A 137 16.10 -2.17 -0.38
C ALA A 137 14.83 -2.20 -1.24
N ASP A 138 14.02 -1.14 -1.14
CA ASP A 138 12.74 -1.06 -1.86
C ASP A 138 12.96 -0.52 -3.28
N PRO A 139 12.66 -1.29 -4.34
CA PRO A 139 12.87 -0.86 -5.72
C PRO A 139 11.98 0.34 -6.10
N ARG A 140 10.88 0.61 -5.37
CA ARG A 140 9.97 1.74 -5.64
C ARG A 140 10.63 3.10 -5.44
N TRP A 141 11.80 3.16 -4.79
CA TRP A 141 12.65 4.36 -4.79
C TRP A 141 12.91 4.91 -6.20
N ARG A 142 12.99 4.03 -7.20
CA ARG A 142 13.14 4.41 -8.60
C ARG A 142 12.03 5.36 -9.05
N CYS A 143 10.77 5.08 -8.71
CA CYS A 143 9.63 5.91 -9.10
C CYS A 143 9.73 7.35 -8.55
N LEU A 144 10.12 7.50 -7.28
CA LEU A 144 10.29 8.83 -6.68
C LEU A 144 11.48 9.57 -7.31
N LEU A 145 12.61 8.89 -7.51
CA LEU A 145 13.79 9.54 -8.07
C LEU A 145 13.61 9.90 -9.56
N ASP A 146 12.98 9.05 -10.37
CA ASP A 146 12.60 9.38 -11.74
C ASP A 146 11.69 10.61 -11.77
N ARG A 147 10.73 10.68 -10.85
CA ARG A 147 9.88 11.88 -10.74
C ARG A 147 10.67 13.14 -10.39
N LEU A 148 11.71 13.03 -9.55
CA LEU A 148 12.58 14.16 -9.24
C LEU A 148 13.46 14.56 -10.43
N VAL A 149 13.84 13.61 -11.29
CA VAL A 149 14.51 13.90 -12.57
C VAL A 149 13.57 14.67 -13.50
N ASP A 150 12.33 14.23 -13.68
CA ASP A 150 11.33 14.93 -14.50
C ASP A 150 11.06 16.35 -14.01
N LEU A 151 11.17 16.59 -12.71
CA LEU A 151 11.00 17.90 -12.08
C LEU A 151 12.26 18.77 -12.12
N GLY A 152 13.38 18.27 -12.67
CA GLY A 152 14.66 18.98 -12.69
C GLY A 152 15.31 19.14 -11.32
N LEU A 153 14.94 18.32 -10.34
CA LEU A 153 15.48 18.33 -8.98
C LEU A 153 16.59 17.31 -8.74
N CYS A 154 16.78 16.38 -9.69
CA CYS A 154 17.80 15.34 -9.64
C CYS A 154 18.32 15.08 -11.05
N GLU A 155 19.64 14.95 -11.21
CA GLU A 155 20.21 14.52 -12.48
C GLU A 155 20.08 13.00 -12.65
N ALA A 156 19.94 12.52 -13.89
CA ALA A 156 19.81 11.08 -14.17
C ALA A 156 20.99 10.26 -13.61
N GLU A 157 22.19 10.83 -13.59
CA GLU A 157 23.38 10.21 -13.00
C GLU A 157 23.29 10.13 -11.47
N GLN A 158 22.79 11.17 -10.80
CA GLN A 158 22.60 11.19 -9.35
C GLN A 158 21.58 10.13 -8.93
N ARG A 159 20.46 10.01 -9.66
CA ARG A 159 19.49 8.94 -9.47
C ARG A 159 20.17 7.57 -9.55
N THR A 160 20.93 7.30 -10.60
CA THR A 160 21.60 6.00 -10.79
C THR A 160 22.53 5.68 -9.62
N ARG A 161 23.30 6.66 -9.14
CA ARG A 161 24.18 6.48 -7.97
C ARG A 161 23.41 6.21 -6.68
N LEU A 162 22.29 6.91 -6.44
CA LEU A 162 21.45 6.67 -5.26
C LEU A 162 20.80 5.28 -5.29
N LEU A 163 20.34 4.81 -6.46
CA LEU A 163 19.78 3.47 -6.61
C LEU A 163 20.82 2.36 -6.48
N ALA A 164 22.09 2.64 -6.77
CA ALA A 164 23.20 1.70 -6.60
C ALA A 164 23.79 1.68 -5.17
N TRP A 165 23.40 2.61 -4.30
CA TRP A 165 23.94 2.70 -2.93
C TRP A 165 23.53 1.52 -2.02
N PRO A 166 22.25 1.07 -2.00
CA PRO A 166 21.86 -0.04 -1.14
C PRO A 166 22.68 -1.30 -1.43
N ALA A 167 23.36 -1.81 -0.40
CA ALA A 167 24.28 -2.94 -0.52
C ALA A 167 24.52 -3.59 0.85
N VAL A 168 24.91 -4.86 0.85
CA VAL A 168 25.44 -5.55 2.03
C VAL A 168 26.95 -5.65 1.87
N LEU A 169 27.68 -4.97 2.75
CA LEU A 169 29.14 -5.00 2.78
C LEU A 169 29.60 -5.93 3.89
N THR A 170 30.47 -6.87 3.52
CA THR A 170 31.11 -7.80 4.45
C THR A 170 32.63 -7.68 4.33
N PRO A 171 33.41 -8.14 5.32
CA PRO A 171 34.87 -8.20 5.19
C PRO A 171 35.35 -9.03 3.99
N VAL A 172 34.53 -10.00 3.53
CA VAL A 172 34.87 -10.88 2.41
C VAL A 172 34.54 -10.22 1.06
N SER A 173 33.44 -9.47 0.99
CA SER A 173 32.98 -8.81 -0.25
C SER A 173 33.60 -7.43 -0.49
N THR A 174 34.39 -6.91 0.47
CA THR A 174 34.91 -5.54 0.44
C THR A 174 36.44 -5.54 0.61
N PRO A 175 37.21 -5.23 -0.45
CA PRO A 175 38.67 -5.28 -0.42
C PRO A 175 39.33 -4.37 0.64
N ASP A 176 38.72 -3.20 0.89
CA ASP A 176 39.23 -2.18 1.83
C ASP A 176 38.37 -2.11 3.09
N TRP A 177 38.20 -3.25 3.78
CA TRP A 177 37.43 -3.27 5.03
C TRP A 177 38.10 -2.42 6.12
N PRO A 178 37.37 -1.54 6.84
CA PRO A 178 37.99 -0.65 7.82
C PRO A 178 38.70 -1.41 8.96
N ASP A 179 39.98 -1.08 9.21
CA ASP A 179 40.79 -1.68 10.28
C ASP A 179 40.10 -1.62 11.66
N ALA A 180 39.40 -0.52 11.95
CA ALA A 180 38.68 -0.35 13.21
C ALA A 180 37.57 -1.40 13.38
N LEU A 181 36.85 -1.76 12.30
CA LEU A 181 35.82 -2.80 12.33
C LEU A 181 36.44 -4.20 12.39
N LEU A 182 37.60 -4.39 11.77
CA LEU A 182 38.34 -5.66 11.88
C LEU A 182 38.81 -5.90 13.32
N ILE A 183 39.41 -4.88 13.95
CA ILE A 183 39.86 -4.96 15.35
C ILE A 183 38.66 -5.23 16.27
N ASP A 184 37.56 -4.48 16.09
CA ASP A 184 36.34 -4.67 16.88
C ASP A 184 35.77 -6.09 16.72
N ALA A 185 35.72 -6.62 15.49
CA ALA A 185 35.28 -8.00 15.24
C ALA A 185 36.20 -9.05 15.91
N LEU A 186 37.51 -8.86 15.91
CA LEU A 186 38.46 -9.76 16.59
C LEU A 186 38.34 -9.74 18.12
N LEU A 187 37.77 -8.67 18.70
CA LEU A 187 37.56 -8.52 20.13
C LEU A 187 36.20 -9.07 20.60
N ARG A 188 35.30 -9.43 19.67
CA ARG A 188 33.95 -9.94 19.95
C ARG A 188 33.91 -11.47 19.97
N ASP A 189 32.76 -12.01 20.40
CA ASP A 189 32.47 -13.44 20.28
C ASP A 189 32.47 -13.84 18.78
N PRO A 190 33.17 -14.90 18.37
CA PRO A 190 33.16 -15.38 16.99
C PRO A 190 31.78 -15.73 16.42
N GLN A 191 30.76 -15.91 17.27
CA GLN A 191 29.36 -16.10 16.85
C GLN A 191 28.62 -14.78 16.55
N ASP A 192 29.16 -13.61 16.93
CA ASP A 192 28.61 -12.28 16.66
C ASP A 192 29.06 -11.80 15.26
N VAL A 193 28.56 -12.45 14.21
CA VAL A 193 28.85 -12.07 12.83
C VAL A 193 28.07 -10.81 12.46
N ARG A 194 28.80 -9.77 12.07
CA ARG A 194 28.23 -8.47 11.69
C ARG A 194 28.58 -8.09 10.26
N TRP A 195 27.73 -7.29 9.66
CA TRP A 195 27.96 -6.68 8.35
C TRP A 195 27.44 -5.25 8.33
N LEU A 196 27.86 -4.48 7.34
CA LEU A 196 27.31 -3.15 7.11
C LEU A 196 26.21 -3.24 6.06
N GLN A 197 25.02 -2.77 6.42
CA GLN A 197 23.93 -2.60 5.48
C GLN A 197 23.85 -1.13 5.04
N CYS A 198 24.27 -0.88 3.80
CA CYS A 198 24.10 0.40 3.13
C CYS A 198 22.63 0.60 2.75
N ARG A 199 22.07 1.76 3.08
CA ARG A 199 20.65 2.07 2.93
C ARG A 199 20.47 3.49 2.41
N LEU A 200 19.48 3.67 1.55
CA LEU A 200 18.92 4.98 1.23
C LEU A 200 17.93 5.34 2.34
N SER A 201 18.21 6.37 3.12
CA SER A 201 17.39 6.74 4.28
C SER A 201 16.14 7.49 3.84
N HIS A 202 16.32 8.60 3.13
CA HIS A 202 15.24 9.43 2.63
C HIS A 202 15.73 10.39 1.55
N VAL A 203 14.80 11.02 0.83
CA VAL A 203 15.09 12.19 0.00
C VAL A 203 14.36 13.38 0.57
N LYS A 204 15.07 14.48 0.80
CA LYS A 204 14.49 15.73 1.30
C LYS A 204 14.29 16.71 0.15
N VAL A 205 13.04 17.10 -0.10
CA VAL A 205 12.71 18.23 -0.96
C VAL A 205 12.55 19.47 -0.10
N THR A 206 13.33 20.52 -0.34
CA THR A 206 13.23 21.80 0.37
C THR A 206 12.44 22.79 -0.49
N LEU A 207 11.40 23.36 0.09
CA LEU A 207 10.58 24.43 -0.47
C LEU A 207 11.03 25.75 0.16
N PRO A 208 11.84 26.55 -0.53
CA PRO A 208 12.24 27.86 -0.04
C PRO A 208 11.14 28.90 -0.29
N HIS A 209 11.12 29.96 0.52
CA HIS A 209 10.09 31.00 0.42
C HIS A 209 10.03 31.69 -0.97
N ALA A 210 11.17 32.03 -1.57
CA ALA A 210 11.23 32.83 -2.80
C ALA A 210 12.04 32.18 -3.95
N ASP A 211 12.52 30.95 -3.75
CA ASP A 211 13.41 30.27 -4.71
C ASP A 211 12.80 28.98 -5.28
N THR A 212 13.53 28.38 -6.22
CA THR A 212 13.21 27.07 -6.76
C THR A 212 13.43 25.97 -5.71
N PRO A 213 12.55 24.95 -5.66
CA PRO A 213 12.77 23.79 -4.81
C PRO A 213 14.11 23.10 -5.11
N SER A 214 14.65 22.41 -4.11
CA SER A 214 15.85 21.59 -4.26
C SER A 214 15.69 20.24 -3.57
N ALA A 215 16.39 19.21 -4.04
CA ALA A 215 16.36 17.88 -3.43
C ALA A 215 17.74 17.47 -2.90
N LYS A 216 17.76 16.71 -1.81
CA LYS A 216 18.96 16.08 -1.25
C LYS A 216 18.67 14.63 -0.88
N GLY A 217 19.46 13.69 -1.42
CA GLY A 217 19.41 12.28 -1.02
C GLY A 217 20.25 12.04 0.24
N TYR A 218 19.68 11.34 1.21
CA TYR A 218 20.36 10.94 2.43
C TYR A 218 20.61 9.45 2.40
N VAL A 219 21.88 9.08 2.35
CA VAL A 219 22.36 7.70 2.37
C VAL A 219 23.16 7.46 3.63
N GLY A 220 23.21 6.20 4.07
CA GLY A 220 24.01 5.80 5.21
C GLY A 220 24.24 4.30 5.24
N PHE A 221 24.88 3.83 6.30
CA PHE A 221 25.05 2.42 6.59
C PHE A 221 24.80 2.17 8.08
N LEU A 222 24.38 0.96 8.40
CA LEU A 222 24.17 0.48 9.76
C LEU A 222 24.91 -0.85 9.92
N GLU A 223 25.52 -1.06 11.08
CA GLU A 223 26.02 -2.37 11.45
C GLU A 223 24.84 -3.24 11.89
N GLU A 224 24.67 -4.38 11.25
CA GLU A 224 23.62 -5.37 11.50
C GLU A 224 24.25 -6.70 11.89
N GLN A 225 23.49 -7.53 12.59
CA GLN A 225 23.85 -8.89 13.00
C GLN A 225 22.78 -9.87 12.52
N ASP A 226 23.08 -11.18 12.50
CA ASP A 226 22.14 -12.23 12.08
C ASP A 226 21.06 -12.49 13.15
N ASP A 227 20.28 -11.47 13.46
CA ASP A 227 18.98 -11.65 14.08
C ASP A 227 18.03 -12.03 12.95
N ALA A 228 17.86 -13.34 12.73
CA ALA A 228 16.78 -13.84 11.88
C ALA A 228 15.50 -13.09 12.31
N PRO A 229 14.90 -12.27 11.45
CA PRO A 229 13.79 -11.43 11.86
C PRO A 229 12.72 -12.38 12.38
N ALA A 230 12.40 -12.25 13.68
CA ALA A 230 11.33 -13.03 14.27
C ALA A 230 10.10 -12.78 13.41
N ARG A 231 9.65 -13.80 12.66
CA ARG A 231 8.40 -13.71 11.91
C ARG A 231 7.35 -13.35 12.95
N ALA A 232 6.82 -12.13 12.86
CA ALA A 232 5.81 -11.68 13.79
C ALA A 232 4.69 -12.71 13.74
N GLU A 233 4.49 -13.43 14.85
CA GLU A 233 3.39 -14.38 14.92
C GLU A 233 2.09 -13.61 14.69
N PRO A 234 1.17 -14.16 13.88
CA PRO A 234 -0.12 -13.51 13.70
C PRO A 234 -0.77 -13.33 15.08
N PRO A 235 -1.48 -12.21 15.31
CA PRO A 235 -2.14 -11.98 16.57
C PRO A 235 -3.12 -13.11 16.84
N PRO A 236 -3.33 -13.44 18.12
CA PRO A 236 -4.16 -14.57 18.49
C PRO A 236 -5.60 -14.37 18.02
N ARG A 237 -6.32 -15.48 17.85
CA ARG A 237 -7.78 -15.46 17.72
C ARG A 237 -8.41 -15.05 19.05
N ILE A 238 -9.54 -14.37 18.97
CA ILE A 238 -10.35 -14.03 20.15
C ILE A 238 -11.75 -14.63 20.02
N ALA A 239 -12.57 -14.46 21.05
CA ALA A 239 -13.97 -14.84 20.99
C ALA A 239 -14.66 -14.18 19.78
N PRO A 240 -15.54 -14.89 19.05
CA PRO A 240 -16.16 -14.34 17.85
C PRO A 240 -16.91 -13.04 18.16
N ARG A 241 -16.68 -12.02 17.34
CA ARG A 241 -17.47 -10.79 17.36
C ARG A 241 -18.84 -11.06 16.71
N ASN A 242 -19.82 -10.23 17.03
CA ASN A 242 -21.04 -10.19 16.21
C ASN A 242 -20.74 -9.61 14.82
N LEU A 243 -21.66 -9.71 13.87
CA LEU A 243 -21.45 -9.32 12.48
C LEU A 243 -20.97 -7.85 12.34
N ALA A 244 -21.69 -6.91 12.95
CA ALA A 244 -21.35 -5.49 12.90
C ALA A 244 -19.97 -5.20 13.52
N GLY A 245 -19.68 -5.76 14.70
CA GLY A 245 -18.39 -5.60 15.36
C GLY A 245 -17.22 -6.25 14.61
N ALA A 246 -17.47 -7.34 13.87
CA ALA A 246 -16.47 -7.93 12.98
C ALA A 246 -16.16 -7.02 11.79
N ILE A 247 -17.19 -6.42 11.17
CA ILE A 247 -17.06 -5.44 10.08
C ILE A 247 -16.29 -4.20 10.56
N ASP A 248 -16.68 -3.62 11.71
CA ASP A 248 -16.02 -2.44 12.27
C ASP A 248 -14.53 -2.71 12.58
N ALA A 249 -14.22 -3.88 13.15
CA ALA A 249 -12.83 -4.27 13.41
C ALA A 249 -12.02 -4.48 12.12
N ALA A 250 -12.63 -5.03 11.07
CA ALA A 250 -11.98 -5.21 9.77
C ALA A 250 -11.70 -3.85 9.09
N VAL A 251 -12.64 -2.91 9.16
CA VAL A 251 -12.45 -1.55 8.67
C VAL A 251 -11.33 -0.85 9.45
N ALA A 252 -11.33 -0.95 10.78
CA ALA A 252 -10.27 -0.38 11.61
C ALA A 252 -8.88 -0.94 11.24
N PHE A 253 -8.79 -2.27 11.03
CA PHE A 253 -7.56 -2.91 10.56
C PHE A 253 -7.09 -2.33 9.21
N LEU A 254 -7.97 -2.29 8.21
CA LEU A 254 -7.62 -1.78 6.88
C LEU A 254 -7.26 -0.29 6.91
N LEU A 255 -7.96 0.53 7.68
CA LEU A 255 -7.63 1.95 7.82
C LEU A 255 -6.25 2.17 8.46
N ALA A 256 -5.86 1.31 9.41
CA ALA A 256 -4.56 1.34 10.07
C ALA A 256 -3.43 0.74 9.21
N ALA A 257 -3.74 -0.15 8.27
CA ALA A 257 -2.77 -0.81 7.40
C ALA A 257 -2.24 0.09 6.26
N ARG A 258 -2.82 1.29 6.08
CA ARG A 258 -2.38 2.25 5.05
C ARG A 258 -1.01 2.84 5.36
N THR A 259 -0.25 3.15 4.32
CA THR A 259 0.85 4.11 4.42
C THR A 259 0.31 5.51 4.78
N GLN A 260 1.17 6.42 5.23
CA GLN A 260 0.75 7.81 5.50
C GLN A 260 0.17 8.47 4.23
N ALA A 261 0.73 8.14 3.06
CA ALA A 261 0.20 8.60 1.79
C ALA A 261 -1.24 8.13 1.53
N GLY A 262 -1.61 6.94 2.01
CA GLY A 262 -2.91 6.31 1.81
C GLY A 262 -2.89 5.04 0.96
N TRP A 263 -1.72 4.51 0.60
CA TRP A 263 -1.59 3.25 -0.14
C TRP A 263 -1.82 2.04 0.78
N TRP A 264 -2.43 0.98 0.25
CA TRP A 264 -2.32 -0.36 0.80
C TRP A 264 -1.27 -1.14 0.05
N LEU A 265 -0.38 -1.78 0.79
CA LEU A 265 0.67 -2.63 0.25
C LEU A 265 0.38 -4.08 0.61
N ASP A 266 0.67 -5.00 -0.30
CA ASP A 266 0.64 -6.43 -0.01
C ASP A 266 1.59 -7.22 -0.93
N TYR A 267 1.69 -8.53 -0.72
CA TYR A 267 2.55 -9.43 -1.50
C TYR A 267 4.03 -9.00 -1.48
N ASP A 268 4.61 -8.98 -0.28
CA ASP A 268 6.03 -8.65 -0.08
C ASP A 268 6.97 -9.78 -0.56
N GLY A 269 8.24 -9.45 -0.79
CA GLY A 269 9.31 -10.42 -1.08
C GLY A 269 9.65 -10.60 -2.56
N PHE A 270 9.01 -9.84 -3.45
CA PHE A 270 9.34 -9.79 -4.87
C PHE A 270 10.46 -8.79 -5.18
N THR A 271 11.31 -9.13 -6.15
CA THR A 271 12.37 -8.24 -6.65
C THR A 271 11.80 -6.96 -7.28
N GLU A 272 10.56 -7.04 -7.75
CA GLU A 272 9.78 -5.96 -8.35
C GLU A 272 9.13 -5.04 -7.29
N GLY A 273 9.26 -5.38 -6.00
CA GLY A 273 8.62 -4.68 -4.89
C GLY A 273 7.18 -5.13 -4.65
N SER A 274 6.64 -4.71 -3.50
CA SER A 274 5.26 -5.01 -3.09
C SER A 274 4.23 -4.44 -4.07
N ALA A 275 3.05 -5.06 -4.12
CA ALA A 275 1.92 -4.50 -4.86
C ALA A 275 1.39 -3.26 -4.15
N ASP A 276 1.12 -2.18 -4.88
CA ASP A 276 0.55 -0.95 -4.32
C ASP A 276 -0.74 -0.53 -5.05
N GLU A 277 -0.68 -0.28 -6.36
CA GLU A 277 -1.78 0.19 -7.20
C GLU A 277 -2.96 -0.79 -7.19
N TRP A 278 -2.71 -2.06 -7.52
CA TRP A 278 -3.73 -3.11 -7.54
C TRP A 278 -4.41 -3.32 -6.19
N VAL A 279 -3.60 -3.55 -5.15
CA VAL A 279 -4.09 -3.80 -3.78
C VAL A 279 -4.87 -2.61 -3.28
N THR A 280 -4.39 -1.39 -3.52
CA THR A 280 -5.07 -0.16 -3.13
C THR A 280 -6.42 -0.04 -3.80
N ALA A 281 -6.51 -0.29 -5.10
CA ALA A 281 -7.78 -0.24 -5.82
C ALA A 281 -8.79 -1.29 -5.29
N TYR A 282 -8.32 -2.52 -5.06
CA TYR A 282 -9.14 -3.61 -4.53
C TYR A 282 -9.68 -3.30 -3.12
N VAL A 283 -8.78 -2.93 -2.20
CA VAL A 283 -9.11 -2.65 -0.80
C VAL A 283 -10.02 -1.42 -0.70
N ALA A 284 -9.72 -0.35 -1.43
CA ALA A 284 -10.54 0.85 -1.46
C ALA A 284 -11.94 0.58 -1.98
N HIS A 285 -12.09 -0.26 -3.01
CA HIS A 285 -13.40 -0.66 -3.53
C HIS A 285 -14.21 -1.43 -2.48
N ALA A 286 -13.59 -2.37 -1.74
CA ALA A 286 -14.25 -3.09 -0.66
C ALA A 286 -14.66 -2.17 0.51
N LEU A 287 -13.79 -1.23 0.90
CA LEU A 287 -14.08 -0.24 1.94
C LEU A 287 -15.22 0.68 1.54
N HIS A 288 -15.22 1.17 0.31
CA HIS A 288 -16.28 2.03 -0.20
C HIS A 288 -17.66 1.34 -0.11
N ALA A 289 -17.73 0.04 -0.43
CA ALA A 289 -18.97 -0.73 -0.42
C ALA A 289 -19.58 -0.94 0.98
N CYS A 290 -18.81 -0.87 2.08
CA CYS A 290 -19.33 -1.15 3.43
C CYS A 290 -19.94 0.06 4.17
N THR A 291 -19.81 1.28 3.64
CA THR A 291 -20.38 2.54 4.20
C THR A 291 -20.07 2.82 5.68
N ARG A 292 -18.91 2.36 6.18
CA ARG A 292 -18.46 2.60 7.58
C ARG A 292 -17.68 3.91 7.74
N PRO A 293 -17.59 4.48 8.96
CA PRO A 293 -16.82 5.69 9.24
C PRO A 293 -15.37 5.59 8.74
N GLY A 294 -14.86 6.66 8.16
CA GLY A 294 -13.49 6.72 7.59
C GLY A 294 -13.29 5.99 6.26
N ALA A 295 -14.16 5.02 5.91
CA ALA A 295 -14.01 4.22 4.70
C ALA A 295 -14.14 5.05 3.41
N ALA A 296 -15.11 5.97 3.35
CA ALA A 296 -15.32 6.84 2.19
C ALA A 296 -14.13 7.80 1.96
N GLN A 297 -13.60 8.39 3.04
CA GLN A 297 -12.42 9.25 2.98
C GLN A 297 -11.19 8.48 2.50
N ALA A 298 -10.98 7.26 3.03
CA ALA A 298 -9.87 6.40 2.62
C ALA A 298 -9.98 5.99 1.14
N ALA A 299 -11.18 5.64 0.66
CA ALA A 299 -11.42 5.33 -0.74
C ALA A 299 -11.19 6.54 -1.65
N GLY A 300 -11.64 7.74 -1.24
CA GLY A 300 -11.39 8.98 -1.97
C GLY A 300 -9.90 9.32 -2.07
N ARG A 301 -9.13 9.13 -0.99
CA ARG A 301 -7.67 9.32 -1.00
C ARG A 301 -6.97 8.31 -1.92
N ALA A 302 -7.38 7.04 -1.88
CA ALA A 302 -6.85 6.02 -2.78
C ALA A 302 -7.09 6.36 -4.25
N TRP A 303 -8.29 6.81 -4.59
CA TRP A 303 -8.59 7.28 -5.94
C TRP A 303 -7.75 8.50 -6.33
N HIS A 304 -7.58 9.48 -5.43
CA HIS A 304 -6.73 10.63 -5.67
C HIS A 304 -5.29 10.22 -6.03
N LEU A 305 -4.72 9.25 -5.32
CA LEU A 305 -3.39 8.71 -5.59
C LEU A 305 -3.32 7.99 -6.95
N LEU A 306 -4.27 7.08 -7.21
CA LEU A 306 -4.35 6.32 -8.47
C LEU A 306 -4.51 7.24 -9.68
N ALA A 307 -5.40 8.23 -9.61
CA ALA A 307 -5.67 9.17 -10.70
C ALA A 307 -4.49 10.10 -11.03
N ARG A 308 -3.51 10.22 -10.13
CA ARG A 308 -2.30 11.04 -10.30
C ARG A 308 -1.04 10.23 -10.62
N ARG A 309 -1.15 8.90 -10.77
CA ARG A 309 -0.05 8.10 -11.31
C ARG A 309 0.31 8.61 -12.72
N ALA A 310 1.59 8.79 -12.98
CA ALA A 310 2.11 9.32 -14.24
C ALA A 310 2.12 8.26 -15.37
N ARG A 311 0.98 7.60 -15.60
CA ARG A 311 0.78 6.52 -16.59
C ARG A 311 -0.70 6.32 -16.86
N VAL A 312 -1.03 5.70 -17.99
CA VAL A 312 -2.40 5.31 -18.32
C VAL A 312 -2.66 3.88 -17.87
N GLY A 313 -3.72 3.70 -17.06
CA GLY A 313 -4.03 2.42 -16.43
C GLY A 313 -3.09 2.10 -15.25
N TRP A 314 -3.39 1.02 -14.57
CA TRP A 314 -2.72 0.63 -13.32
C TRP A 314 -2.15 -0.78 -13.42
N GLY A 315 -1.25 -1.12 -12.51
CA GLY A 315 -0.50 -2.37 -12.50
C GLY A 315 -0.36 -2.94 -11.10
N TRP A 316 0.48 -3.96 -10.97
CA TRP A 316 0.93 -4.47 -9.67
C TRP A 316 1.44 -3.34 -8.77
N ASN A 317 2.36 -2.55 -9.32
CA ASN A 317 2.84 -1.29 -8.78
C ASN A 317 3.32 -0.37 -9.92
N ALA A 318 3.85 0.80 -9.58
CA ALA A 318 4.32 1.77 -10.58
C ALA A 318 5.55 1.30 -11.40
N LEU A 319 6.29 0.29 -10.94
CA LEU A 319 7.45 -0.26 -11.66
C LEU A 319 7.05 -1.29 -12.71
N GLN A 320 5.96 -2.01 -12.47
CA GLN A 320 5.47 -3.04 -13.38
C GLN A 320 4.58 -2.44 -14.47
N PRO A 321 4.51 -3.04 -15.66
CA PRO A 321 3.61 -2.58 -16.72
C PRO A 321 2.15 -2.48 -16.26
N ALA A 322 1.38 -1.63 -16.93
CA ALA A 322 -0.06 -1.62 -16.74
C ALA A 322 -0.69 -2.92 -17.24
N ASP A 323 -1.62 -3.41 -16.44
CA ASP A 323 -2.32 -4.67 -16.68
C ASP A 323 -3.82 -4.47 -16.52
N ALA A 324 -4.60 -5.38 -17.14
CA ALA A 324 -6.04 -5.28 -17.13
C ALA A 324 -6.67 -5.51 -15.76
N ASP A 325 -6.15 -6.39 -14.91
CA ASP A 325 -6.78 -6.70 -13.61
C ASP A 325 -6.67 -5.51 -12.66
N SER A 326 -5.46 -4.96 -12.52
CA SER A 326 -5.21 -3.74 -11.76
C SER A 326 -6.03 -2.56 -12.30
N THR A 327 -6.11 -2.44 -13.63
CA THR A 327 -6.89 -1.40 -14.28
C THR A 327 -8.39 -1.54 -14.02
N VAL A 328 -8.91 -2.77 -14.05
CA VAL A 328 -10.32 -3.08 -13.74
C VAL A 328 -10.67 -2.70 -12.31
N TRP A 329 -9.83 -3.02 -11.33
CA TRP A 329 -10.09 -2.64 -9.95
C TRP A 329 -10.04 -1.12 -9.75
N GLY A 330 -9.12 -0.43 -10.41
CA GLY A 330 -9.10 1.04 -10.43
C GLY A 330 -10.38 1.64 -11.01
N LEU A 331 -10.89 1.08 -12.12
CA LEU A 331 -12.15 1.50 -12.74
C LEU A 331 -13.38 1.15 -11.89
N ARG A 332 -13.38 0.01 -11.18
CA ARG A 332 -14.44 -0.34 -10.23
C ARG A 332 -14.50 0.63 -9.05
N LEU A 333 -13.34 1.06 -8.54
CA LEU A 333 -13.27 2.10 -7.53
C LEU A 333 -13.79 3.43 -8.08
N ALA A 334 -13.35 3.83 -9.27
CA ALA A 334 -13.82 5.05 -9.94
C ALA A 334 -15.33 5.04 -10.14
N ALA A 335 -15.90 3.90 -10.55
CA ALA A 335 -17.35 3.72 -10.71
C ALA A 335 -18.10 3.90 -9.40
N GLY A 336 -17.64 3.26 -8.31
CA GLY A 336 -18.25 3.41 -6.98
C GLY A 336 -18.24 4.86 -6.50
N LEU A 337 -17.13 5.58 -6.73
CA LEU A 337 -16.97 6.98 -6.33
C LEU A 337 -17.60 8.00 -7.30
N GLY A 338 -18.19 7.57 -8.41
CA GLY A 338 -18.76 8.48 -9.42
C GLY A 338 -17.70 9.26 -10.25
N HIS A 339 -16.50 8.70 -10.41
CA HIS A 339 -15.36 9.31 -11.11
C HIS A 339 -15.08 8.76 -12.52
N MET A 340 -16.01 8.01 -13.11
CA MET A 340 -15.84 7.44 -14.46
C MET A 340 -15.61 8.47 -15.57
N GLU A 341 -16.08 9.71 -15.38
CA GLU A 341 -15.89 10.80 -16.35
C GLU A 341 -14.54 11.53 -16.21
N SER A 342 -13.78 11.22 -15.16
CA SER A 342 -12.45 11.79 -14.97
C SER A 342 -11.51 11.42 -16.13
N PRO A 343 -10.51 12.26 -16.48
CA PRO A 343 -9.54 11.93 -17.52
C PRO A 343 -8.86 10.58 -17.30
N ALA A 344 -8.38 10.32 -16.08
CA ALA A 344 -7.72 9.06 -15.72
C ALA A 344 -8.62 7.83 -15.96
N ALA A 345 -9.90 7.88 -15.56
CA ALA A 345 -10.82 6.77 -15.78
C ALA A 345 -11.15 6.57 -17.27
N ARG A 346 -11.35 7.64 -18.03
CA ARG A 346 -11.64 7.55 -19.48
C ARG A 346 -10.47 6.96 -20.25
N GLU A 347 -9.24 7.38 -19.94
CA GLU A 347 -8.02 6.85 -20.56
C GLU A 347 -7.76 5.40 -20.15
N ALA A 348 -7.95 5.06 -18.87
CA ALA A 348 -7.84 3.69 -18.37
C ALA A 348 -8.88 2.76 -19.03
N MET A 349 -10.11 3.21 -19.23
CA MET A 349 -11.13 2.47 -19.97
C MET A 349 -10.75 2.24 -21.44
N ALA A 350 -10.15 3.24 -22.09
CA ALA A 350 -9.65 3.08 -23.46
C ALA A 350 -8.53 2.02 -23.53
N VAL A 351 -7.62 2.02 -22.55
CA VAL A 351 -6.59 0.98 -22.43
C VAL A 351 -7.21 -0.40 -22.20
N LEU A 352 -8.15 -0.53 -21.25
CA LEU A 352 -8.80 -1.80 -20.94
C LEU A 352 -9.49 -2.43 -22.16
N ARG A 353 -10.14 -1.63 -23.01
CA ARG A 353 -10.71 -2.13 -24.28
C ARG A 353 -9.67 -2.77 -25.19
N GLY A 354 -8.41 -2.30 -25.15
CA GLY A 354 -7.31 -2.90 -25.89
C GLY A 354 -6.89 -4.28 -25.39
N HIS A 355 -7.35 -4.70 -24.19
CA HIS A 355 -7.11 -6.04 -23.64
C HIS A 355 -8.21 -7.04 -24.01
N LEU A 356 -9.31 -6.60 -24.63
CA LEU A 356 -10.33 -7.51 -25.17
C LEU A 356 -9.71 -8.35 -26.30
N THR A 357 -9.85 -9.66 -26.19
CA THR A 357 -9.35 -10.61 -27.18
C THR A 357 -10.45 -10.96 -28.19
N ALA A 358 -10.06 -11.66 -29.26
CA ALA A 358 -11.01 -12.18 -30.25
C ALA A 358 -12.02 -13.18 -29.67
N THR A 359 -11.76 -13.78 -28.51
CA THR A 359 -12.69 -14.70 -27.83
C THR A 359 -13.70 -13.97 -26.95
N GLY A 360 -13.64 -12.63 -26.87
CA GLY A 360 -14.47 -11.82 -25.97
C GLY A 360 -13.94 -11.73 -24.53
N GLY A 361 -12.97 -12.58 -24.17
CA GLY A 361 -12.30 -12.51 -22.88
C GLY A 361 -11.26 -11.38 -22.82
N ILE A 362 -10.69 -11.16 -21.65
CA ILE A 362 -9.71 -10.10 -21.40
C ILE A 362 -8.37 -10.72 -21.00
N SER A 363 -7.29 -10.28 -21.64
CA SER A 363 -5.93 -10.67 -21.25
C SER A 363 -5.36 -9.73 -20.19
N THR A 364 -4.53 -10.27 -19.29
CA THR A 364 -3.89 -9.44 -18.25
C THR A 364 -2.93 -8.46 -18.90
N TYR A 365 -2.06 -8.95 -19.78
CA TYR A 365 -1.06 -8.14 -20.45
C TYR A 365 -1.23 -8.19 -21.96
N ARG A 366 -1.13 -7.02 -22.62
CA ARG A 366 -1.05 -6.96 -24.08
C ARG A 366 0.30 -7.48 -24.57
N ARG A 367 0.32 -7.98 -25.81
CA ARG A 367 1.59 -8.30 -26.49
C ARG A 367 2.43 -7.03 -26.57
N GLY A 368 3.67 -7.11 -26.11
CA GLY A 368 4.57 -5.96 -26.04
C GLY A 368 4.47 -5.12 -24.76
N ALA A 369 3.61 -5.45 -23.78
CA ALA A 369 3.58 -4.74 -22.49
C ALA A 369 4.95 -4.75 -21.76
N HIS A 370 5.78 -5.75 -22.05
CA HIS A 370 7.10 -5.94 -21.46
C HIS A 370 8.25 -5.59 -22.43
N CYS A 371 8.00 -4.88 -23.54
CA CYS A 371 9.03 -4.59 -24.54
C CYS A 371 10.17 -3.67 -24.04
N HIS A 372 9.96 -3.00 -22.90
CA HIS A 372 10.93 -2.12 -22.27
C HIS A 372 11.74 -2.81 -21.16
N MET A 373 11.44 -4.08 -20.85
CA MET A 373 12.25 -4.84 -19.90
C MET A 373 13.59 -5.22 -20.54
N GLU A 374 14.61 -5.47 -19.73
CA GLU A 374 15.97 -5.78 -20.20
C GLU A 374 15.97 -6.91 -21.25
N ASP A 375 16.84 -6.75 -22.25
CA ASP A 375 17.00 -7.73 -23.33
C ASP A 375 17.28 -9.13 -22.75
N GLY A 376 16.43 -10.10 -23.09
CA GLY A 376 16.57 -11.50 -22.68
C GLY A 376 15.62 -11.96 -21.56
N ILE A 377 14.78 -11.10 -20.99
CA ILE A 377 13.72 -11.54 -20.06
C ILE A 377 12.61 -12.25 -20.84
N GLU A 378 12.55 -13.58 -20.69
CA GLU A 378 11.46 -14.39 -21.24
C GLU A 378 10.18 -14.20 -20.42
N ILE A 379 9.06 -13.95 -21.12
CA ILE A 379 7.72 -13.81 -20.53
C ILE A 379 6.89 -15.03 -20.89
N ASN A 380 6.12 -15.53 -19.93
CA ASN A 380 5.21 -16.62 -20.19
C ASN A 380 4.16 -16.19 -21.24
N PRO A 381 4.05 -16.89 -22.38
CA PRO A 381 3.12 -16.50 -23.44
C PRO A 381 1.65 -16.52 -23.00
N GLY A 382 1.31 -17.35 -22.01
CA GLY A 382 -0.02 -17.43 -21.43
C GLY A 382 -0.47 -16.12 -20.77
N TRP A 383 0.45 -15.24 -20.34
CA TRP A 383 0.11 -13.93 -19.76
C TRP A 383 -0.66 -13.01 -20.73
N HIS A 384 -0.60 -13.33 -22.04
CA HIS A 384 -1.26 -12.61 -23.12
C HIS A 384 -2.58 -13.23 -23.58
N GLU A 385 -2.96 -14.37 -23.01
CA GLU A 385 -4.23 -15.04 -23.32
C GLU A 385 -5.39 -14.46 -22.51
N ALA A 386 -6.62 -14.78 -22.91
CA ALA A 386 -7.80 -14.39 -22.16
C ALA A 386 -7.86 -15.14 -20.82
N HIS A 387 -8.05 -14.40 -19.73
CA HIS A 387 -8.13 -14.97 -18.39
C HIS A 387 -9.53 -14.80 -17.81
N ALA A 388 -10.16 -15.90 -17.41
CA ALA A 388 -11.50 -15.86 -16.83
C ALA A 388 -11.56 -15.05 -15.53
N CYS A 389 -10.51 -15.06 -14.70
CA CYS A 389 -10.44 -14.24 -13.47
C CYS A 389 -10.50 -12.74 -13.75
N VAL A 390 -9.73 -12.27 -14.76
CA VAL A 390 -9.69 -10.85 -15.15
C VAL A 390 -10.99 -10.46 -15.88
N THR A 391 -11.46 -11.34 -16.76
CA THR A 391 -12.72 -11.14 -17.51
C THR A 391 -13.91 -11.04 -16.56
N ALA A 392 -13.99 -11.91 -15.55
CA ALA A 392 -15.02 -11.88 -14.51
C ALA A 392 -15.00 -10.58 -13.70
N ALA A 393 -13.81 -10.11 -13.30
CA ALA A 393 -13.67 -8.84 -12.62
C ALA A 393 -14.17 -7.67 -13.49
N ALA A 394 -13.89 -7.70 -14.79
CA ALA A 394 -14.21 -6.62 -15.72
C ALA A 394 -15.67 -6.60 -16.20
N ALA A 395 -16.37 -7.74 -16.20
CA ALA A 395 -17.62 -7.91 -16.94
C ALA A 395 -18.75 -6.92 -16.56
N HIS A 396 -18.74 -6.37 -15.34
CA HIS A 396 -19.69 -5.35 -14.91
C HIS A 396 -19.37 -3.92 -15.36
N LEU A 397 -18.16 -3.68 -15.90
CA LEU A 397 -17.76 -2.34 -16.30
C LEU A 397 -18.48 -1.93 -17.58
N PRO A 398 -19.09 -0.72 -17.61
CA PRO A 398 -19.77 -0.25 -18.79
C PRO A 398 -18.78 -0.01 -19.94
N GLY A 399 -19.24 -0.25 -21.17
CA GLY A 399 -18.46 0.07 -22.37
C GLY A 399 -17.48 -1.00 -22.85
N LEU A 400 -17.59 -2.24 -22.35
CA LEU A 400 -16.90 -3.44 -22.88
C LEU A 400 -17.78 -4.30 -23.81
N GLY A 401 -19.06 -3.97 -23.95
CA GLY A 401 -20.03 -4.76 -24.72
C GLY A 401 -20.38 -6.09 -24.06
N THR A 402 -20.94 -7.04 -24.83
CA THR A 402 -21.35 -8.36 -24.32
C THR A 402 -20.21 -9.39 -24.31
N GLY A 403 -19.10 -9.11 -24.98
CA GLY A 403 -17.98 -10.04 -25.17
C GLY A 403 -17.49 -10.71 -23.88
N PRO A 404 -17.21 -9.97 -22.80
CA PRO A 404 -16.81 -10.56 -21.52
C PRO A 404 -17.84 -11.54 -20.96
N LEU A 405 -19.13 -11.19 -21.01
CA LEU A 405 -20.20 -12.07 -20.55
C LEU A 405 -20.31 -13.33 -21.42
N ASP A 406 -20.25 -13.18 -22.74
CA ASP A 406 -20.26 -14.30 -23.69
C ASP A 406 -19.10 -15.26 -23.46
N PHE A 407 -17.91 -14.74 -23.19
CA PHE A 407 -16.74 -15.54 -22.81
C PHE A 407 -17.00 -16.30 -21.51
N LEU A 408 -17.56 -15.66 -20.48
CA LEU A 408 -17.85 -16.31 -19.20
C LEU A 408 -18.91 -17.41 -19.36
N ARG A 409 -19.94 -17.20 -20.18
CA ARG A 409 -20.95 -18.24 -20.49
C ARG A 409 -20.31 -19.50 -21.05
N GLN A 410 -19.32 -19.35 -21.93
CA GLN A 410 -18.60 -20.46 -22.55
C GLN A 410 -17.54 -21.09 -21.63
N ALA A 411 -16.97 -20.29 -20.71
CA ALA A 411 -15.89 -20.71 -19.83
C ALA A 411 -16.36 -21.47 -18.57
N GLN A 412 -17.68 -21.56 -18.30
CA GLN A 412 -18.16 -22.30 -17.13
C GLN A 412 -17.88 -23.80 -17.31
N ARG A 413 -17.25 -24.40 -16.29
CA ARG A 413 -16.97 -25.83 -16.27
C ARG A 413 -18.23 -26.65 -15.95
N PRO A 414 -18.26 -27.95 -16.28
CA PRO A 414 -19.39 -28.82 -15.95
C PRO A 414 -19.73 -28.88 -14.45
N ASP A 415 -18.75 -28.66 -13.58
CA ASP A 415 -18.93 -28.61 -12.13
C ASP A 415 -19.51 -27.27 -11.61
N GLY A 416 -19.81 -26.33 -12.51
CA GLY A 416 -20.38 -25.02 -12.18
C GLY A 416 -19.34 -23.94 -11.86
N THR A 417 -18.06 -24.28 -11.83
CA THR A 417 -16.97 -23.34 -11.48
C THR A 417 -16.34 -22.68 -12.71
N TRP A 418 -15.58 -21.60 -12.47
CA TRP A 418 -14.68 -21.01 -13.45
C TRP A 418 -13.24 -21.10 -12.96
N ARG A 419 -12.33 -21.47 -13.87
CA ARG A 419 -10.91 -21.60 -13.55
C ARG A 419 -10.22 -20.24 -13.54
N GLY A 420 -9.54 -19.91 -12.45
CA GLY A 420 -8.61 -18.77 -12.39
C GLY A 420 -7.27 -19.08 -13.06
N TYR A 421 -6.64 -18.05 -13.64
CA TYR A 421 -5.28 -18.15 -14.16
C TYR A 421 -4.25 -17.79 -13.07
N TRP A 422 -4.42 -16.62 -12.43
CA TRP A 422 -3.51 -16.12 -11.39
C TRP A 422 -3.80 -16.61 -9.98
N TRP A 423 -4.93 -17.29 -9.76
CA TRP A 423 -5.42 -17.64 -8.42
C TRP A 423 -5.25 -19.13 -8.18
N ALA A 424 -4.72 -19.49 -7.01
CA ALA A 424 -4.57 -20.89 -6.61
C ALA A 424 -5.93 -21.60 -6.52
N SER A 425 -6.95 -20.89 -6.05
CA SER A 425 -8.33 -21.38 -5.91
C SER A 425 -9.24 -20.85 -7.02
N HIS A 426 -10.17 -21.67 -7.47
CA HIS A 426 -11.20 -21.29 -8.46
C HIS A 426 -12.35 -20.47 -7.85
N THR A 427 -12.43 -20.41 -6.51
CA THR A 427 -13.49 -19.70 -5.77
C THR A 427 -13.54 -18.21 -6.15
N TYR A 428 -12.39 -17.57 -6.32
CA TYR A 428 -12.31 -16.14 -6.69
C TYR A 428 -12.99 -15.88 -8.05
N THR A 429 -12.60 -16.67 -9.04
CA THR A 429 -13.11 -16.51 -10.41
C THR A 429 -14.59 -16.86 -10.47
N THR A 430 -14.99 -17.92 -9.75
CA THR A 430 -16.37 -18.39 -9.70
C THR A 430 -17.28 -17.34 -9.07
N ALA A 431 -16.88 -16.71 -7.96
CA ALA A 431 -17.67 -15.68 -7.30
C ALA A 431 -17.89 -14.47 -8.21
N LEU A 432 -16.82 -13.92 -8.81
CA LEU A 432 -16.94 -12.76 -9.69
C LEU A 432 -17.71 -13.06 -10.98
N ALA A 433 -17.54 -14.25 -11.56
CA ALA A 433 -18.25 -14.64 -12.77
C ALA A 433 -19.75 -14.83 -12.49
N ALA A 434 -20.09 -15.46 -11.37
CA ALA A 434 -21.48 -15.64 -10.97
C ALA A 434 -22.17 -14.30 -10.66
N GLU A 435 -21.47 -13.36 -10.01
CA GLU A 435 -21.97 -12.00 -9.79
C GLU A 435 -22.22 -11.26 -11.11
N ALA A 436 -21.29 -11.36 -12.07
CA ALA A 436 -21.42 -10.79 -13.41
C ALA A 436 -22.68 -11.28 -14.12
N LEU A 437 -22.89 -12.59 -14.09
CA LEU A 437 -24.00 -13.24 -14.77
C LEU A 437 -25.33 -13.08 -14.02
N ALA A 438 -25.33 -12.86 -12.71
CA ALA A 438 -26.55 -12.64 -11.93
C ALA A 438 -27.29 -11.35 -12.30
N GLY A 439 -26.58 -10.37 -12.88
CA GLY A 439 -27.19 -9.13 -13.40
C GLY A 439 -27.89 -9.29 -14.75
N GLU A 440 -27.73 -10.42 -15.43
CA GLU A 440 -28.14 -10.60 -16.82
C GLU A 440 -29.38 -11.47 -16.96
N ALA A 441 -30.30 -11.05 -17.84
CA ALA A 441 -31.51 -11.81 -18.13
C ALA A 441 -31.16 -13.13 -18.87
N GLY A 442 -31.53 -14.26 -18.28
CA GLY A 442 -31.38 -15.59 -18.88
C GLY A 442 -30.15 -16.39 -18.42
N ASP A 443 -29.22 -15.78 -17.69
CA ASP A 443 -28.01 -16.46 -17.19
C ASP A 443 -28.20 -17.15 -15.83
N TRP A 444 -29.39 -17.05 -15.24
CA TRP A 444 -29.73 -17.66 -13.95
C TRP A 444 -29.35 -19.16 -13.85
N PRO A 445 -29.54 -20.02 -14.88
CA PRO A 445 -29.09 -21.41 -14.82
C PRO A 445 -27.58 -21.57 -14.57
N LEU A 446 -26.75 -20.64 -15.06
CA LEU A 446 -25.30 -20.65 -14.83
C LEU A 446 -25.00 -20.29 -13.37
N VAL A 447 -25.69 -19.27 -12.84
CA VAL A 447 -25.59 -18.82 -11.45
C VAL A 447 -26.01 -19.91 -10.48
N VAL A 448 -27.11 -20.61 -10.75
CA VAL A 448 -27.58 -21.74 -9.93
C VAL A 448 -26.53 -22.86 -9.85
N ARG A 449 -25.85 -23.17 -10.95
CA ARG A 449 -24.74 -24.14 -10.93
C ARG A 449 -23.57 -23.68 -10.08
N ALA A 450 -23.22 -22.39 -10.14
CA ALA A 450 -22.18 -21.81 -9.30
C ALA A 450 -22.55 -21.87 -7.81
N VAL A 451 -23.81 -21.52 -7.47
CA VAL A 451 -24.37 -21.65 -6.12
C VAL A 451 -24.33 -23.10 -5.64
N SER A 452 -24.67 -24.07 -6.49
CA SER A 452 -24.58 -25.49 -6.15
C SER A 452 -23.15 -25.92 -5.86
N ALA A 453 -22.17 -25.47 -6.67
CA ALA A 453 -20.76 -25.74 -6.45
C ALA A 453 -20.27 -25.13 -5.12
N ALA A 454 -20.69 -23.90 -4.81
CA ALA A 454 -20.40 -23.22 -3.55
C ALA A 454 -20.95 -23.97 -2.33
N ARG A 455 -22.20 -24.48 -2.41
CA ARG A 455 -22.78 -25.34 -1.35
C ARG A 455 -21.98 -26.62 -1.15
N ALA A 456 -21.65 -27.31 -2.25
CA ALA A 456 -20.84 -28.53 -2.18
C ALA A 456 -19.46 -28.29 -1.57
N ALA A 457 -18.83 -27.12 -1.84
CA ALA A 457 -17.57 -26.74 -1.22
C ALA A 457 -17.70 -26.51 0.29
N MET A 458 -18.79 -25.87 0.75
CA MET A 458 -19.08 -25.74 2.19
C MET A 458 -19.29 -27.11 2.85
N ASP A 459 -20.03 -28.01 2.24
CA ASP A 459 -20.30 -29.34 2.82
C ASP A 459 -19.03 -30.21 2.88
N ALA A 460 -18.17 -30.14 1.85
CA ALA A 460 -16.91 -30.88 1.79
C ALA A 460 -15.86 -30.36 2.78
N SER A 461 -15.98 -29.10 3.21
CA SER A 461 -14.98 -28.41 4.02
C SER A 461 -14.73 -29.02 5.41
N GLY A 462 -15.62 -29.90 5.89
CA GLY A 462 -15.37 -30.68 7.11
C GLY A 462 -14.16 -31.63 7.01
N ARG A 463 -13.71 -31.97 5.78
CA ARG A 463 -12.51 -32.80 5.51
C ARG A 463 -11.26 -31.97 5.19
N ALA A 464 -11.46 -30.80 4.57
CA ALA A 464 -10.41 -29.85 4.23
C ALA A 464 -11.00 -28.43 4.34
N PRO A 465 -10.76 -27.71 5.46
CA PRO A 465 -11.43 -26.44 5.70
C PRO A 465 -11.04 -25.41 4.66
N LEU A 466 -12.04 -24.70 4.13
CA LEU A 466 -11.80 -23.54 3.27
C LEU A 466 -11.04 -22.48 4.06
N THR A 467 -10.15 -21.79 3.37
CA THR A 467 -9.46 -20.63 3.94
C THR A 467 -10.42 -19.45 4.16
N PRO A 468 -10.06 -18.41 4.95
CA PRO A 468 -10.89 -17.21 5.07
C PRO A 468 -11.23 -16.55 3.73
N PHE A 469 -10.24 -16.44 2.83
CA PHE A 469 -10.44 -15.91 1.48
C PHE A 469 -11.47 -16.72 0.68
N GLU A 470 -11.30 -18.05 0.63
CA GLU A 470 -12.23 -18.94 -0.08
C GLU A 470 -13.61 -18.97 0.56
N THR A 471 -13.70 -18.93 1.88
CA THR A 471 -14.98 -18.91 2.61
C THR A 471 -15.76 -17.63 2.30
N ALA A 472 -15.08 -16.48 2.23
CA ALA A 472 -15.70 -15.21 1.85
C ALA A 472 -16.23 -15.20 0.40
N LEU A 473 -15.47 -15.75 -0.54
CA LEU A 473 -15.86 -15.84 -1.95
C LEU A 473 -17.01 -16.84 -2.17
N THR A 474 -16.97 -17.96 -1.45
CA THR A 474 -18.07 -18.92 -1.39
C THR A 474 -19.33 -18.27 -0.81
N LEU A 475 -19.22 -17.51 0.28
CA LEU A 475 -20.34 -16.75 0.85
C LEU A 475 -20.93 -15.79 -0.18
N ARG A 476 -20.12 -15.01 -0.90
CA ARG A 476 -20.60 -14.10 -1.96
C ARG A 476 -21.38 -14.84 -3.04
N THR A 477 -20.88 -15.99 -3.50
CA THR A 477 -21.61 -16.85 -4.45
C THR A 477 -22.93 -17.35 -3.87
N LEU A 478 -22.94 -17.83 -2.63
CA LEU A 478 -24.15 -18.34 -1.96
C LEU A 478 -25.22 -17.26 -1.81
N LEU A 479 -24.81 -16.02 -1.55
CA LEU A 479 -25.74 -14.89 -1.46
C LEU A 479 -26.48 -14.64 -2.77
N LEU A 480 -26.02 -15.12 -3.94
CA LEU A 480 -26.74 -14.94 -5.19
C LEU A 480 -28.02 -15.76 -5.28
N ALA A 481 -28.20 -16.81 -4.46
CA ALA A 481 -29.39 -17.65 -4.48
C ALA A 481 -30.67 -16.85 -4.21
N ALA A 482 -31.72 -17.11 -5.00
CA ALA A 482 -33.04 -16.49 -4.84
C ALA A 482 -33.77 -16.98 -3.58
N ASP A 483 -33.50 -18.22 -3.16
CA ASP A 483 -33.95 -18.76 -1.90
C ASP A 483 -32.88 -18.52 -0.83
N ASP A 484 -33.25 -17.84 0.25
CA ASP A 484 -32.46 -17.67 1.47
C ASP A 484 -32.16 -19.06 2.08
N GLY A 485 -31.19 -19.78 1.52
CA GLY A 485 -30.76 -21.07 2.02
C GLY A 485 -29.98 -20.88 3.32
N PRO A 486 -30.58 -21.08 4.51
CA PRO A 486 -30.06 -20.46 5.74
C PRO A 486 -28.77 -21.12 6.21
N ALA A 487 -28.63 -22.45 6.06
CA ALA A 487 -27.57 -23.21 6.71
C ALA A 487 -26.17 -22.94 6.14
N ALA A 488 -25.98 -22.99 4.81
CA ALA A 488 -24.65 -22.79 4.21
C ALA A 488 -24.17 -21.34 4.35
N VAL A 489 -25.08 -20.36 4.25
CA VAL A 489 -24.78 -18.94 4.48
C VAL A 489 -24.43 -18.69 5.94
N GLN A 490 -25.19 -19.27 6.88
CA GLN A 490 -24.91 -19.18 8.31
C GLN A 490 -23.58 -19.85 8.66
N ASP A 491 -23.29 -21.04 8.13
CA ASP A 491 -22.02 -21.74 8.36
C ASP A 491 -20.83 -20.92 7.84
N ALA A 492 -20.92 -20.38 6.61
CA ALA A 492 -19.86 -19.52 6.06
C ALA A 492 -19.66 -18.26 6.90
N ARG A 493 -20.74 -17.59 7.32
CA ARG A 493 -20.70 -16.45 8.23
C ARG A 493 -20.01 -16.83 9.55
N ASP A 494 -20.46 -17.89 10.20
CA ASP A 494 -20.00 -18.28 11.53
C ASP A 494 -18.52 -18.69 11.52
N ARG A 495 -18.05 -19.34 10.44
CA ARG A 495 -16.62 -19.62 10.24
C ARG A 495 -15.78 -18.36 10.08
N LEU A 496 -16.26 -17.39 9.31
CA LEU A 496 -15.55 -16.10 9.18
C LEU A 496 -15.49 -15.38 10.53
N LEU A 497 -16.60 -15.30 11.27
CA LEU A 497 -16.63 -14.68 12.60
C LEU A 497 -15.71 -15.41 13.60
N ALA A 498 -15.65 -16.75 13.53
CA ALA A 498 -14.83 -17.56 14.42
C ALA A 498 -13.33 -17.53 14.11
N THR A 499 -12.93 -17.07 12.92
CA THR A 499 -11.53 -17.04 12.48
C THR A 499 -10.92 -15.63 12.44
N GLN A 500 -11.70 -14.60 12.81
CA GLN A 500 -11.18 -13.24 12.91
C GLN A 500 -10.12 -13.13 14.02
N LEU A 501 -9.03 -12.44 13.73
CA LEU A 501 -7.92 -12.22 14.65
C LEU A 501 -8.22 -11.05 15.61
N ALA A 502 -7.40 -10.93 16.67
CA ALA A 502 -7.55 -9.88 17.67
C ALA A 502 -7.50 -8.47 17.07
N ASP A 503 -6.67 -8.25 16.05
CA ASP A 503 -6.50 -6.97 15.36
C ASP A 503 -7.61 -6.64 14.35
N GLY A 504 -8.58 -7.54 14.14
CA GLY A 504 -9.70 -7.36 13.20
C GLY A 504 -9.46 -7.96 11.81
N SER A 505 -8.26 -8.44 11.52
CA SER A 505 -7.91 -9.09 10.25
C SER A 505 -8.25 -10.59 10.23
N TRP A 506 -8.04 -11.23 9.08
CA TRP A 506 -8.03 -12.69 8.95
C TRP A 506 -6.65 -13.16 8.48
N SER A 507 -6.28 -14.40 8.80
CA SER A 507 -5.03 -15.00 8.33
C SER A 507 -4.90 -14.91 6.79
N ALA A 508 -3.71 -14.54 6.33
CA ALA A 508 -3.38 -14.43 4.91
C ALA A 508 -3.72 -15.73 4.18
N SER A 509 -4.53 -15.62 3.13
CA SER A 509 -5.01 -16.78 2.36
C SER A 509 -5.39 -16.44 0.91
N ALA A 510 -5.17 -15.21 0.46
CA ALA A 510 -5.39 -14.80 -0.91
C ALA A 510 -4.20 -15.21 -1.79
N ALA A 511 -4.06 -16.52 -2.00
CA ALA A 511 -2.91 -17.10 -2.67
C ALA A 511 -2.98 -16.94 -4.20
N LEU A 512 -1.96 -16.32 -4.77
CA LEU A 512 -1.71 -16.27 -6.20
C LEU A 512 -0.82 -17.44 -6.65
N SER A 513 -1.05 -17.88 -7.88
CA SER A 513 -0.23 -18.85 -8.61
C SER A 513 0.28 -18.15 -9.85
N ILE A 514 1.51 -17.62 -9.80
CA ILE A 514 2.10 -16.83 -10.89
C ILE A 514 2.95 -17.77 -11.77
N PRO A 515 2.50 -18.13 -12.97
CA PRO A 515 3.30 -18.99 -13.84
C PRO A 515 4.47 -18.21 -14.44
N ASN A 516 5.70 -18.64 -14.18
CA ASN A 516 6.92 -18.07 -14.78
C ASN A 516 7.07 -18.47 -16.27
N HIS A 517 8.11 -18.00 -16.95
CA HIS A 517 8.34 -18.31 -18.38
C HIS A 517 8.45 -19.81 -18.70
N LYS A 518 8.84 -20.64 -17.73
CA LYS A 518 8.91 -22.10 -17.84
C LYS A 518 7.57 -22.79 -17.54
N GLY A 519 6.55 -22.03 -17.14
CA GLY A 519 5.26 -22.56 -16.68
C GLY A 519 5.28 -23.06 -15.23
N GLU A 520 6.35 -22.86 -14.48
CA GLU A 520 6.43 -23.21 -13.06
C GLU A 520 5.67 -22.16 -12.24
N ILE A 521 5.01 -22.60 -11.17
CA ILE A 521 4.22 -21.71 -10.32
C ILE A 521 5.09 -21.07 -9.25
N VAL A 522 5.14 -19.74 -9.27
CA VAL A 522 5.66 -18.90 -8.19
C VAL A 522 4.48 -18.56 -7.27
N PRO A 523 4.43 -19.11 -6.04
CA PRO A 523 3.36 -18.81 -5.11
C PRO A 523 3.55 -17.39 -4.55
N ALA A 524 2.46 -16.65 -4.43
CA ALA A 524 2.44 -15.38 -3.72
C ALA A 524 1.30 -15.39 -2.71
N LEU A 525 1.54 -14.83 -1.52
CA LEU A 525 0.54 -14.72 -0.47
C LEU A 525 0.43 -13.26 -0.02
N ASP A 526 -0.76 -12.86 0.40
CA ASP A 526 -1.07 -11.53 0.90
C ASP A 526 -0.52 -11.36 2.33
N ASN A 527 0.81 -11.29 2.45
CA ASN A 527 1.55 -11.29 3.72
C ASN A 527 1.08 -10.20 4.71
N ARG A 528 0.55 -9.07 4.22
CA ARG A 528 0.00 -7.99 5.05
C ARG A 528 -1.48 -8.15 5.38
N ARG A 529 -2.12 -9.20 4.85
CA ARG A 529 -3.53 -9.60 5.07
C ARG A 529 -4.53 -8.56 4.57
N CYS A 530 -4.11 -7.59 3.77
CA CYS A 530 -5.00 -6.54 3.28
C CYS A 530 -6.02 -7.14 2.32
N LEU A 531 -5.56 -7.97 1.38
CA LEU A 531 -6.43 -8.52 0.35
C LEU A 531 -7.43 -9.56 0.89
N THR A 532 -6.97 -10.48 1.75
CA THR A 532 -7.87 -11.42 2.45
C THR A 532 -8.90 -10.66 3.29
N THR A 533 -8.46 -9.70 4.12
CA THR A 533 -9.37 -8.96 5.01
C THR A 533 -10.37 -8.13 4.24
N ALA A 534 -9.98 -7.47 3.14
CA ALA A 534 -10.89 -6.74 2.27
C ALA A 534 -11.92 -7.66 1.59
N THR A 535 -11.52 -8.87 1.20
CA THR A 535 -12.41 -9.87 0.61
C THR A 535 -13.47 -10.33 1.62
N VAL A 536 -13.04 -10.62 2.86
CA VAL A 536 -13.95 -11.01 3.94
C VAL A 536 -14.89 -9.85 4.31
N LEU A 537 -14.37 -8.62 4.42
CA LEU A 537 -15.17 -7.42 4.66
C LEU A 537 -16.28 -7.28 3.62
N ALA A 538 -15.96 -7.38 2.33
CA ALA A 538 -16.94 -7.25 1.26
C ALA A 538 -18.05 -8.32 1.36
N ALA A 539 -17.69 -9.57 1.70
CA ALA A 539 -18.66 -10.64 1.88
C ALA A 539 -19.59 -10.43 3.07
N LEU A 540 -19.04 -10.03 4.23
CA LEU A 540 -19.82 -9.77 5.44
C LEU A 540 -20.71 -8.52 5.30
N ALA A 541 -20.21 -7.45 4.67
CA ALA A 541 -21.01 -6.25 4.38
C ALA A 541 -22.15 -6.53 3.41
N SER A 542 -21.93 -7.39 2.41
CA SER A 542 -22.98 -7.83 1.48
C SER A 542 -24.08 -8.62 2.21
N LEU A 543 -23.69 -9.51 3.13
CA LEU A 543 -24.63 -10.24 3.97
C LEU A 543 -25.46 -9.32 4.88
N GLU A 544 -24.81 -8.36 5.53
CA GLU A 544 -25.47 -7.37 6.39
C GLU A 544 -26.48 -6.51 5.61
N SER A 545 -26.11 -6.06 4.41
CA SER A 545 -26.97 -5.27 3.53
C SER A 545 -28.22 -6.07 3.11
N LYS A 546 -28.06 -7.35 2.74
CA LYS A 546 -29.20 -8.22 2.40
C LYS A 546 -30.14 -8.47 3.57
N ALA A 547 -29.60 -8.58 4.80
CA ALA A 547 -30.43 -8.72 5.99
C ALA A 547 -31.22 -7.44 6.33
N SER A 548 -30.78 -6.29 5.84
CA SER A 548 -31.37 -4.97 6.13
C SER A 548 -32.40 -4.51 5.08
N SER A 549 -32.41 -5.08 3.88
CA SER A 549 -33.41 -4.77 2.85
C SER A 549 -34.77 -5.36 3.22
N PRO A 550 -35.85 -4.55 3.32
CA PRO A 550 -37.19 -5.09 3.52
C PRO A 550 -37.59 -5.95 2.32
N ARG A 551 -38.10 -7.16 2.59
CA ARG A 551 -38.62 -8.10 1.59
C ARG A 551 -39.81 -7.55 0.83
#